data_AF-A0A151LZS5-F1
#
_entry.id   AF-A0A151LZS5-F1
#
_cell.length_a   1.000
_cell.length_b   1.000
_cell.length_c   1.000
_cell.angle_alpha   90.00
_cell.angle_beta   90.00
_cell.angle_gamma   90.00
#
_symmetry.space_group_name_H-M   'P 1'
#
loop_
_entity.id
_entity.type
_entity.pdbx_description
1 polymer ?
#
loop_
_entity_poly.entity_id
_entity_poly.type
_entity_poly.pdbx_seq_one_letter_code
_entity_poly.pdbx_strand_id
1 'polypeptide(L)'
;MLGAAPCAARPRPRPQAWPVSPAPPEPAAQDPPLLRGIFEVGKKSCDVVLSAGRLRWSPIQPERPAGDSNTVLQCKEEFIEMKDVFSVKLKRRRFVGQKKGGTLLGITLFVCLKKEDNKLKDSTVNFNNLSEDHCHEWLRCLKEILNGFQNRPKSLKVFVNPNSHEREAPHIYYEQVAPLFKLADIQTDVTG
;
A
#
# COMPACT_ATOMS: atom_id res chain seq x y z
N MET A 1 -63.11 15.27 70.46
CA MET A 1 -61.82 15.77 69.94
C MET A 1 -61.38 14.82 68.85
N LEU A 2 -61.59 15.20 67.58
CA LEU A 2 -61.23 14.38 66.41
C LEU A 2 -59.75 14.61 66.07
N GLY A 3 -58.99 13.52 66.05
CA GLY A 3 -57.56 13.51 65.70
C GLY A 3 -57.33 13.70 64.21
N ALA A 4 -56.38 14.57 63.86
CA ALA A 4 -55.96 14.85 62.50
C ALA A 4 -55.10 13.71 61.93
N ALA A 5 -55.44 13.24 60.73
CA ALA A 5 -54.63 12.28 59.96
C ALA A 5 -53.43 12.99 59.29
N PRO A 6 -52.26 12.36 59.19
CA PRO A 6 -51.08 12.97 58.58
C PRO A 6 -51.16 12.99 57.05
N CYS A 7 -50.64 14.07 56.47
CA CYS A 7 -50.60 14.35 55.05
C CYS A 7 -49.60 13.42 54.33
N ALA A 8 -50.07 12.59 53.40
CA ALA A 8 -49.22 11.71 52.60
C ALA A 8 -48.41 12.52 51.57
N ALA A 9 -47.08 12.41 51.63
CA ALA A 9 -46.17 13.08 50.70
C ALA A 9 -46.22 12.42 49.30
N ARG A 10 -46.31 13.25 48.25
CA ARG A 10 -46.26 12.79 46.85
C ARG A 10 -44.88 12.21 46.49
N PRO A 11 -44.80 11.11 45.73
CA PRO A 11 -43.53 10.59 45.25
C PRO A 11 -42.87 11.53 44.23
N ARG A 12 -41.55 11.71 44.34
CA ARG A 12 -40.75 12.51 43.39
C ARG A 12 -40.71 11.82 42.02
N PRO A 13 -40.79 12.57 40.89
CA PRO A 13 -40.63 11.99 39.57
C PRO A 13 -39.18 11.51 39.37
N ARG A 14 -39.03 10.31 38.79
CA ARG A 14 -37.72 9.76 38.40
C ARG A 14 -37.09 10.65 37.32
N PRO A 15 -35.78 10.93 37.36
CA PRO A 15 -35.11 11.65 36.29
C PRO A 15 -35.20 10.83 35.00
N GLN A 16 -35.75 11.42 33.94
CA GLN A 16 -35.76 10.83 32.61
C GLN A 16 -34.32 10.75 32.09
N ALA A 17 -33.84 9.54 31.81
CA ALA A 17 -32.59 9.34 31.09
C ALA A 17 -32.79 9.77 29.64
N TRP A 18 -31.99 10.73 29.18
CA TRP A 18 -32.01 11.14 27.78
C TRP A 18 -31.42 10.01 26.94
N PRO A 19 -31.99 9.66 25.78
CA PRO A 19 -31.40 8.67 24.90
C PRO A 19 -30.03 9.18 24.46
N VAL A 20 -28.99 8.44 24.84
CA VAL A 20 -27.64 8.64 24.31
C VAL A 20 -27.74 8.39 22.81
N SER A 21 -27.55 9.45 22.01
CA SER A 21 -27.47 9.32 20.55
C SER A 21 -26.45 8.23 20.22
N PRO A 22 -26.76 7.28 19.33
CA PRO A 22 -25.77 6.31 18.91
C PRO A 22 -24.57 7.08 18.34
N ALA A 23 -23.38 6.74 18.83
CA ALA A 23 -22.14 7.24 18.27
C ALA A 23 -22.16 7.07 16.75
N PRO A 24 -21.60 8.01 15.98
CA PRO A 24 -21.43 7.81 14.54
C PRO A 24 -20.84 6.43 14.28
N PRO A 25 -21.30 5.70 13.24
CA PRO A 25 -20.70 4.41 12.91
C PRO A 25 -19.19 4.61 12.82
N GLU A 26 -18.44 3.89 13.65
CA GLU A 26 -16.99 3.80 13.51
C GLU A 26 -16.68 3.56 12.03
N PRO A 27 -15.73 4.29 11.43
CA PRO A 27 -15.41 4.11 10.03
C PRO A 27 -15.12 2.64 9.79
N ALA A 28 -15.94 2.01 8.95
CA ALA A 28 -15.95 0.60 8.62
C ALA A 28 -14.53 0.01 8.68
N ALA A 29 -14.34 -0.96 9.59
CA ALA A 29 -13.15 -1.79 9.79
C ALA A 29 -12.04 -1.55 8.75
N GLN A 30 -11.22 -0.51 8.97
CA GLN A 30 -10.05 -0.28 8.14
C GLN A 30 -9.03 -1.38 8.45
N ASP A 31 -8.49 -2.03 7.41
CA ASP A 31 -7.45 -3.05 7.58
C ASP A 31 -6.33 -2.51 8.51
N PRO A 32 -6.07 -3.17 9.65
CA PRO A 32 -5.13 -2.66 10.64
C PRO A 32 -3.75 -2.46 10.00
N PRO A 33 -3.03 -1.38 10.35
CA PRO A 33 -1.71 -1.13 9.81
C PRO A 33 -0.75 -2.22 10.31
N LEU A 34 -0.08 -2.87 9.37
CA LEU A 34 0.98 -3.85 9.62
C LEU A 34 2.31 -3.15 9.90
N LEU A 35 2.63 -2.10 9.13
CA LEU A 35 3.81 -1.28 9.30
C LEU A 35 3.50 0.21 9.09
N ARG A 36 4.23 1.06 9.80
CA ARG A 36 4.27 2.51 9.62
C ARG A 36 5.72 2.97 9.59
N GLY A 37 6.02 3.92 8.72
CA GLY A 37 7.41 4.33 8.48
C GLY A 37 7.49 5.55 7.59
N ILE A 38 8.62 6.25 7.70
CA ILE A 38 8.88 7.45 6.92
C ILE A 38 9.78 7.08 5.75
N PHE A 39 9.34 7.43 4.54
CA PHE A 39 10.13 7.28 3.32
C PHE A 39 10.13 8.56 2.53
N GLU A 40 11.20 8.81 1.80
CA GLU A 40 11.18 9.77 0.72
C GLU A 40 10.57 9.12 -0.52
N VAL A 41 9.44 9.65 -0.98
CA VAL A 41 8.77 9.23 -2.20
C VAL A 41 8.87 10.36 -3.21
N GLY A 42 9.56 10.11 -4.32
CA GLY A 42 9.91 11.14 -5.29
C GLY A 42 10.95 12.13 -4.72
N LYS A 43 10.48 13.23 -4.14
CA LYS A 43 11.31 14.29 -3.51
C LYS A 43 10.68 14.83 -2.22
N LYS A 44 9.72 14.10 -1.65
CA LYS A 44 8.97 14.51 -0.45
C LYS A 44 9.09 13.43 0.61
N SER A 45 9.24 13.86 1.85
CA SER A 45 9.14 12.97 3.01
C SER A 45 7.66 12.65 3.24
N CYS A 46 7.33 11.36 3.29
CA CYS A 46 5.97 10.88 3.41
C CYS A 46 5.82 9.95 4.62
N ASP A 47 4.70 10.05 5.33
CA ASP A 47 4.24 9.00 6.25
C ASP A 47 3.66 7.89 5.39
N VAL A 48 4.20 6.68 5.52
CA VAL A 48 3.83 5.51 4.72
C VAL A 48 3.22 4.48 5.66
N VAL A 49 2.05 3.98 5.27
CA VAL A 49 1.26 3.01 6.04
C VAL A 49 0.99 1.79 5.17
N LEU A 50 1.49 0.64 5.59
CA LEU A 50 1.22 -0.65 4.98
C LEU A 50 0.12 -1.37 5.75
N SER A 51 -0.91 -1.81 5.05
CA SER A 51 -1.94 -2.74 5.52
C SER A 51 -1.96 -3.98 4.61
N ALA A 52 -2.72 -5.02 4.98
CA ALA A 52 -2.78 -6.26 4.20
C ALA A 52 -3.22 -6.03 2.73
N GLY A 53 -4.23 -5.17 2.51
CA GLY A 53 -4.75 -4.90 1.17
C GLY A 53 -4.15 -3.69 0.45
N ARG A 54 -3.51 -2.76 1.16
CA ARG A 54 -3.13 -1.44 0.61
C ARG A 54 -1.83 -0.90 1.18
N LEU A 55 -1.10 -0.17 0.34
CA LEU A 55 0.01 0.68 0.74
C LEU A 55 -0.36 2.14 0.46
N ARG A 56 -0.36 2.96 1.50
CA ARG A 56 -0.77 4.37 1.46
C ARG A 56 0.36 5.27 1.88
N TRP A 57 0.44 6.47 1.31
CA TRP A 57 1.39 7.48 1.74
C TRP A 57 0.84 8.89 1.56
N SER A 58 1.23 9.78 2.48
CA SER A 58 0.93 11.20 2.37
C SER A 58 2.15 12.05 2.76
N PRO A 59 2.37 13.20 2.11
CA PRO A 59 3.47 14.09 2.49
C PRO A 59 3.34 14.55 3.94
N ILE A 60 4.42 14.47 4.71
CA ILE A 60 4.46 14.98 6.08
C ILE A 60 4.37 16.51 6.02
N GLN A 61 3.36 17.08 6.68
CA GLN A 61 3.25 18.52 6.80
C GLN A 61 4.16 19.01 7.93
N PRO A 62 5.01 20.03 7.70
CA PRO A 62 5.69 20.70 8.78
C PRO A 62 4.66 21.41 9.65
N GLU A 63 4.86 21.36 10.97
CA GLU A 63 4.06 22.11 11.93
C GLU A 63 4.23 23.61 11.63
N ARG A 64 3.15 24.28 11.21
CA ARG A 64 3.20 25.71 10.87
C ARG A 64 3.12 26.54 12.16
N PRO A 65 3.95 27.58 12.34
CA PRO A 65 3.71 28.57 13.37
C PRO A 65 2.30 29.14 13.25
N ALA A 66 1.57 29.24 14.36
CA ALA A 66 0.22 29.78 14.39
C ALA A 66 0.19 31.22 13.84
N GLY A 67 -0.26 31.42 12.60
CA GLY A 67 -0.27 32.77 12.02
C GLY A 67 -0.80 32.93 10.60
N ASP A 68 -0.62 31.96 9.70
CA ASP A 68 -0.91 32.21 8.28
C ASP A 68 -2.17 31.51 7.78
N SER A 69 -3.18 32.35 7.57
CA SER A 69 -4.47 31.99 7.00
C SER A 69 -4.32 31.69 5.50
N ASN A 70 -4.80 30.50 5.13
CA ASN A 70 -5.31 30.17 3.79
C ASN A 70 -4.29 29.89 2.66
N THR A 71 -3.56 28.78 2.79
CA THR A 71 -3.43 27.80 1.70
C THR A 71 -3.46 26.40 2.28
N VAL A 72 -4.64 25.76 2.22
CA VAL A 72 -4.75 24.30 2.40
C VAL A 72 -4.05 23.70 1.20
N LEU A 73 -2.75 23.41 1.32
CA LEU A 73 -2.10 22.50 0.39
C LEU A 73 -2.89 21.21 0.49
N GLN A 74 -3.66 20.88 -0.55
CA GLN A 74 -4.30 19.58 -0.68
C GLN A 74 -3.18 18.53 -0.71
N CYS A 75 -2.78 18.05 0.46
CA CYS A 75 -1.92 16.88 0.58
C CYS A 75 -2.78 15.68 0.18
N LYS A 76 -2.80 15.39 -1.11
CA LYS A 76 -3.49 14.22 -1.65
C LYS A 76 -2.77 12.98 -1.13
N GLU A 77 -3.45 12.18 -0.32
CA GLU A 77 -3.01 10.83 0.00
C GLU A 77 -2.98 10.01 -1.29
N GLU A 78 -1.86 9.34 -1.53
CA GLU A 78 -1.68 8.42 -2.64
C GLU A 78 -1.68 6.99 -2.11
N PHE A 79 -2.14 6.04 -2.92
CA PHE A 79 -2.19 4.65 -2.52
C PHE A 79 -2.06 3.70 -3.71
N ILE A 80 -1.67 2.47 -3.40
CA ILE A 80 -1.72 1.33 -4.32
C ILE A 80 -2.39 0.15 -3.61
N GLU A 81 -3.10 -0.67 -4.38
CA GLU A 81 -3.64 -1.93 -3.88
C GLU A 81 -2.59 -3.03 -4.00
N MET A 82 -2.44 -3.85 -2.95
CA MET A 82 -1.40 -4.88 -2.90
C MET A 82 -1.59 -5.95 -3.98
N LYS A 83 -2.81 -6.14 -4.48
CA LYS A 83 -3.11 -7.03 -5.61
C LYS A 83 -2.51 -6.57 -6.94
N ASP A 84 -2.23 -5.28 -7.08
CA ASP A 84 -1.66 -4.69 -8.30
C ASP A 84 -0.12 -4.72 -8.27
N VAL A 85 0.48 -5.04 -7.11
CA VAL A 85 1.93 -5.18 -6.95
C VAL A 85 2.35 -6.57 -7.37
N PHE A 86 3.19 -6.69 -8.39
CA PHE A 86 3.68 -7.98 -8.87
C PHE A 86 5.10 -8.29 -8.42
N SER A 87 5.86 -7.32 -7.94
CA SER A 87 7.20 -7.55 -7.38
C SER A 87 7.63 -6.44 -6.42
N VAL A 88 8.54 -6.78 -5.51
CA VAL A 88 9.22 -5.83 -4.60
C VAL A 88 10.70 -6.17 -4.51
N LYS A 89 11.57 -5.15 -4.59
CA LYS A 89 13.04 -5.31 -4.54
C LYS A 89 13.69 -4.19 -3.73
N LEU A 90 14.89 -4.45 -3.23
CA LEU A 90 15.74 -3.41 -2.65
C LEU A 90 16.40 -2.59 -3.75
N LYS A 91 16.38 -1.28 -3.59
CA LYS A 91 17.06 -0.34 -4.48
C LYS A 91 18.46 -0.09 -3.95
N ARG A 92 19.50 -0.44 -4.71
CA ARG A 92 20.90 -0.21 -4.34
C ARG A 92 21.62 0.59 -5.42
N ARG A 93 22.43 1.57 -5.01
CA ARG A 93 23.35 2.28 -5.90
C ARG A 93 24.71 1.62 -5.86
N ARG A 94 25.28 1.36 -7.03
CA ARG A 94 26.64 0.83 -7.18
C ARG A 94 27.53 1.90 -7.79
N PHE A 95 28.79 1.92 -7.37
CA PHE A 95 29.81 2.75 -8.02
C PHE A 95 30.38 2.03 -9.25
N VAL A 96 30.94 2.81 -10.18
CA VAL A 96 31.58 2.28 -11.38
C VAL A 96 32.69 1.30 -10.97
N GLY A 97 32.67 0.09 -11.51
CA GLY A 97 33.62 -0.98 -11.17
C GLY A 97 33.20 -1.91 -10.02
N GLN A 98 32.15 -1.60 -9.28
CA GLN A 98 31.69 -2.42 -8.15
C GLN A 98 30.78 -3.58 -8.61
N LYS A 99 31.30 -4.81 -8.59
CA LYS A 99 30.57 -6.03 -9.02
C LYS A 99 29.55 -6.56 -8.02
N LYS A 100 29.73 -6.31 -6.71
CA LYS A 100 28.84 -6.76 -5.62
C LYS A 100 28.73 -5.71 -4.53
N GLY A 101 27.59 -5.71 -3.84
CA GLY A 101 27.27 -4.68 -2.85
C GLY A 101 26.90 -3.34 -3.49
N GLY A 102 26.62 -2.37 -2.64
CA GLY A 102 26.17 -1.03 -3.01
C GLY A 102 25.32 -0.43 -1.90
N THR A 103 25.34 0.89 -1.76
CA THR A 103 24.57 1.60 -0.75
C THR A 103 23.08 1.35 -0.97
N LEU A 104 22.39 0.89 0.07
CA LEU A 104 20.94 0.76 0.04
C LEU A 104 20.31 2.14 0.00
N LEU A 105 19.42 2.35 -0.96
CA LEU A 105 18.69 3.59 -1.14
C LEU A 105 17.22 3.47 -0.73
N GLY A 106 16.69 2.26 -0.60
CA GLY A 106 15.30 2.03 -0.25
C GLY A 106 14.70 0.77 -0.87
N ILE A 107 13.39 0.82 -1.09
CA ILE A 107 12.58 -0.26 -1.66
C ILE A 107 11.90 0.23 -2.94
N THR A 108 11.81 -0.66 -3.92
CA THR A 108 11.12 -0.44 -5.18
C THR A 108 9.98 -1.45 -5.31
N LEU A 109 8.76 -0.94 -5.53
CA LEU A 109 7.59 -1.76 -5.84
C LEU A 109 7.31 -1.66 -7.35
N PHE A 110 7.06 -2.81 -7.95
CA PHE A 110 6.65 -2.94 -9.34
C PHE A 110 5.16 -3.24 -9.39
N VAL A 111 4.42 -2.37 -10.07
CA VAL A 111 2.96 -2.31 -10.05
C VAL A 111 2.43 -2.44 -11.47
N CYS A 112 1.33 -3.15 -11.64
CA CYS A 112 0.60 -3.26 -12.89
C CYS A 112 -0.67 -2.43 -12.80
N LEU A 113 -0.76 -1.37 -13.60
CA LEU A 113 -1.91 -0.46 -13.60
C LEU A 113 -2.81 -0.71 -14.81
N LYS A 114 -4.12 -0.80 -14.57
CA LYS A 114 -5.13 -0.86 -15.64
C LYS A 114 -5.32 0.53 -16.26
N LYS A 115 -5.38 0.57 -17.59
CA LYS A 115 -5.79 1.74 -18.38
C LYS A 115 -7.16 1.51 -19.02
N GLU A 116 -7.76 2.59 -19.51
CA GLU A 116 -9.11 2.63 -20.08
C GLU A 116 -9.31 1.68 -21.28
N ASP A 117 -8.24 1.34 -22.03
CA ASP A 117 -8.30 0.48 -23.22
C ASP A 117 -8.11 -1.03 -22.96
N ASN A 118 -8.41 -1.55 -21.76
CA ASN A 118 -7.99 -2.91 -21.33
C ASN A 118 -6.47 -3.17 -21.44
N LYS A 119 -5.68 -2.09 -21.45
CA LYS A 119 -4.22 -2.16 -21.48
C LYS A 119 -3.70 -2.20 -20.05
N LEU A 120 -2.71 -3.04 -19.82
CA LEU A 120 -1.93 -3.05 -18.60
C LEU A 120 -0.65 -2.26 -18.82
N LYS A 121 -0.27 -1.43 -17.84
CA LYS A 121 0.98 -0.70 -17.85
C LYS A 121 1.80 -1.11 -16.64
N ASP A 122 3.05 -1.51 -16.87
CA ASP A 122 4.03 -1.67 -15.81
C ASP A 122 4.46 -0.29 -15.30
N SER A 123 4.59 -0.17 -13.99
CA SER A 123 4.98 1.07 -13.32
C SER A 123 5.79 0.76 -12.07
N THR A 124 6.57 1.73 -11.62
CA THR A 124 7.50 1.56 -10.51
C THR A 124 7.31 2.67 -9.51
N VAL A 125 7.18 2.31 -8.23
CA VAL A 125 7.12 3.26 -7.10
C VAL A 125 8.34 3.04 -6.22
N ASN A 126 9.08 4.11 -5.94
CA ASN A 126 10.30 4.07 -5.13
C ASN A 126 10.05 4.72 -3.78
N PHE A 127 10.33 3.97 -2.72
CA PHE A 127 10.30 4.42 -1.34
C PHE A 127 11.75 4.46 -0.84
N ASN A 128 12.35 5.64 -0.79
CA ASN A 128 13.74 5.81 -0.42
C ASN A 128 13.87 5.92 1.10
N ASN A 129 14.77 5.13 1.69
CA ASN A 129 15.20 5.21 3.08
C ASN A 129 16.59 4.55 3.18
N LEU A 130 17.52 5.17 3.91
CA LEU A 130 18.91 4.71 4.02
C LEU A 130 19.12 3.69 5.15
N SER A 131 18.15 3.50 6.04
CA SER A 131 18.20 2.48 7.09
C SER A 131 18.01 1.10 6.47
N GLU A 132 19.05 0.27 6.54
CA GLU A 132 19.01 -1.09 6.00
C GLU A 132 17.97 -1.95 6.72
N ASP A 133 17.98 -1.94 8.05
CA ASP A 133 17.03 -2.72 8.86
C ASP A 133 15.58 -2.35 8.55
N HIS A 134 15.29 -1.05 8.44
CA HIS A 134 13.96 -0.56 8.09
C HIS A 134 13.54 -1.07 6.71
N CYS A 135 14.42 -0.97 5.71
CA CYS A 135 14.12 -1.44 4.37
C CYS A 135 13.96 -2.97 4.30
N HIS A 136 14.74 -3.71 5.08
CA HIS A 136 14.67 -5.17 5.14
C HIS A 136 13.38 -5.65 5.81
N GLU A 137 12.95 -5.01 6.89
CA GLU A 137 11.67 -5.28 7.56
C GLU A 137 10.47 -5.06 6.62
N TRP A 138 10.44 -3.91 5.95
CA TRP A 138 9.39 -3.58 4.99
C TRP A 138 9.40 -4.53 3.80
N LEU A 139 10.57 -4.88 3.25
CA LEU A 139 10.68 -5.86 2.17
C LEU A 139 10.13 -7.22 2.59
N ARG A 140 10.45 -7.69 3.80
CA ARG A 140 9.94 -8.96 4.35
C ARG A 140 8.42 -8.94 4.41
N CYS A 141 7.84 -7.93 5.05
CA CYS A 141 6.39 -7.82 5.22
C CYS A 141 5.65 -7.74 3.87
N LEU A 142 6.16 -6.92 2.93
CA LEU A 142 5.60 -6.83 1.58
C LEU A 142 5.65 -8.18 0.85
N LYS A 143 6.76 -8.92 0.95
CA LYS A 143 6.86 -10.27 0.35
C LYS A 143 5.90 -11.27 0.98
N GLU A 144 5.70 -11.22 2.30
CA GLU A 144 4.74 -12.08 2.99
C GLU A 144 3.32 -11.85 2.47
N ILE A 145 2.90 -10.59 2.33
CA ILE A 145 1.60 -10.23 1.73
C ILE A 145 1.51 -10.77 0.30
N LEU A 146 2.53 -10.52 -0.53
CA LEU A 146 2.54 -10.98 -1.93
C LEU A 146 2.49 -12.50 -2.07
N ASN A 147 3.10 -13.24 -1.14
CA ASN A 147 3.08 -14.70 -1.11
C ASN A 147 1.78 -15.27 -0.54
N GLY A 148 1.02 -14.47 0.21
CA GLY A 148 -0.29 -14.85 0.74
C GLY A 148 -1.40 -14.91 -0.32
N PHE A 149 -1.21 -14.29 -1.49
CA PHE A 149 -2.18 -14.33 -2.58
C PHE A 149 -2.27 -15.72 -3.22
N GLN A 150 -3.39 -16.41 -3.00
CA GLN A 150 -3.63 -17.76 -3.52
C GLN A 150 -3.67 -17.82 -5.06
N ASN A 151 -4.14 -16.75 -5.70
CA ASN A 151 -4.31 -16.68 -7.16
C ASN A 151 -3.04 -16.20 -7.89
N ARG A 152 -1.89 -16.08 -7.21
CA ARG A 152 -0.64 -15.61 -7.81
C ARG A 152 0.14 -16.80 -8.38
N PRO A 153 0.30 -16.90 -9.73
CA PRO A 153 0.97 -18.03 -10.34
C PRO A 153 2.47 -18.05 -9.97
N LYS A 154 3.01 -19.24 -9.71
CA LYS A 154 4.44 -19.46 -9.43
C LYS A 154 5.21 -19.96 -10.66
N SER A 155 4.48 -20.59 -11.59
CA SER A 155 5.03 -21.13 -12.83
C SER A 155 4.01 -21.00 -13.96
N LEU A 156 4.48 -20.71 -15.16
CA LEU A 156 3.67 -20.63 -16.37
C LEU A 156 4.29 -21.46 -17.49
N LYS A 157 3.46 -22.15 -18.27
CA LYS A 157 3.85 -22.69 -19.57
C LYS A 157 3.52 -21.66 -20.64
N VAL A 158 4.52 -21.24 -21.41
CA VAL A 158 4.38 -20.20 -22.43
C VAL A 158 4.59 -20.83 -23.80
N PHE A 159 3.61 -20.66 -24.69
CA PHE A 159 3.72 -21.05 -26.08
C PHE A 159 4.00 -19.81 -26.92
N VAL A 160 5.11 -19.80 -27.64
CA VAL A 160 5.50 -18.67 -28.49
C VAL A 160 5.58 -19.14 -29.93
N ASN A 161 4.59 -18.77 -30.76
CA ASN A 161 4.61 -19.11 -32.18
C ASN A 161 5.73 -18.33 -32.89
N PRO A 162 6.74 -19.01 -33.46
CA PRO A 162 7.87 -18.34 -34.10
C PRO A 162 7.50 -17.60 -35.39
N ASN A 163 6.34 -17.90 -35.98
CA ASN A 163 5.89 -17.30 -37.24
C ASN A 163 4.90 -16.13 -37.06
N SER A 164 4.52 -15.80 -35.83
CA SER A 164 3.61 -14.69 -35.55
C SER A 164 4.32 -13.32 -35.68
N HIS A 165 3.55 -12.30 -36.09
CA HIS A 165 3.99 -10.90 -36.17
C HIS A 165 5.34 -10.75 -36.89
N GLU A 166 5.41 -11.16 -38.15
CA GLU A 166 6.63 -11.06 -38.97
C GLU A 166 7.88 -11.73 -38.36
N ARG A 167 7.67 -12.79 -37.55
CA ARG A 167 8.69 -13.55 -36.81
C ARG A 167 9.33 -12.80 -35.63
N GLU A 168 8.70 -11.72 -35.16
CA GLU A 168 9.19 -10.95 -34.02
C GLU A 168 8.67 -11.48 -32.67
N ALA A 169 7.65 -12.33 -32.66
CA ALA A 169 7.05 -12.82 -31.41
C ALA A 169 8.06 -13.44 -30.41
N PRO A 170 9.04 -14.26 -30.83
CA PRO A 170 10.11 -14.73 -29.93
C PRO A 170 10.92 -13.58 -29.33
N HIS A 171 11.31 -12.60 -30.14
CA HIS A 171 12.12 -11.46 -29.72
C HIS A 171 11.37 -10.61 -28.69
N ILE A 172 10.10 -10.27 -28.97
CA ILE A 172 9.21 -9.54 -28.06
C ILE A 172 9.09 -10.29 -26.72
N TYR A 173 8.89 -11.61 -26.75
CA TYR A 173 8.80 -12.41 -25.53
C TYR A 173 10.05 -12.29 -24.67
N TYR A 174 11.23 -12.54 -25.25
CA TYR A 174 12.48 -12.54 -24.47
C TYR A 174 12.91 -11.16 -23.99
N GLU A 175 12.66 -10.11 -24.77
CA GLU A 175 13.10 -8.75 -24.41
C GLU A 175 12.12 -8.02 -23.50
N GLN A 176 10.81 -8.24 -23.65
CA GLN A 176 9.79 -7.44 -22.96
C GLN A 176 9.02 -8.24 -21.91
N VAL A 177 8.70 -9.51 -22.19
CA VAL A 177 7.79 -10.30 -21.35
C VAL A 177 8.54 -11.13 -20.30
N ALA A 178 9.54 -11.90 -20.72
CA ALA A 178 10.33 -12.76 -19.83
C ALA A 178 10.97 -11.98 -18.65
N PRO A 179 11.46 -10.74 -18.82
CA PRO A 179 11.96 -9.95 -17.69
C PRO A 179 10.90 -9.66 -16.63
N LEU A 180 9.63 -9.45 -17.02
CA LEU A 180 8.53 -9.21 -16.08
C LEU A 180 8.25 -10.45 -15.23
N PHE A 181 8.21 -11.63 -15.84
CA PHE A 181 8.06 -12.90 -15.11
C PHE A 181 9.23 -13.15 -14.16
N LYS A 182 10.46 -12.92 -14.62
CA LYS A 182 11.66 -13.02 -13.77
C LYS A 182 11.62 -12.03 -12.59
N LEU A 183 11.16 -10.80 -12.82
CA LEU A 183 11.01 -9.81 -11.75
C LEU A 183 9.95 -10.27 -10.72
N ALA A 184 8.84 -10.82 -11.20
CA ALA A 184 7.75 -11.35 -10.38
C ALA A 184 8.08 -12.66 -9.64
N ASP A 185 9.26 -13.25 -9.92
CA ASP A 185 9.68 -14.57 -9.42
C ASP A 185 8.76 -15.72 -9.92
N ILE A 186 8.35 -15.61 -11.20
CA ILE A 186 7.55 -16.61 -11.91
C ILE A 186 8.47 -17.42 -12.81
N GLN A 187 8.43 -18.74 -12.66
CA GLN A 187 9.15 -19.66 -13.53
C GLN A 187 8.41 -19.84 -14.85
N THR A 188 9.13 -19.89 -15.97
CA THR A 188 8.52 -20.07 -17.29
C THR A 188 9.16 -21.23 -18.03
N ASP A 189 8.32 -22.15 -18.52
CA ASP A 189 8.69 -23.20 -19.48
C ASP A 189 8.18 -22.77 -20.85
N VAL A 190 9.09 -22.54 -21.80
CA VAL A 190 8.77 -21.96 -23.11
C VAL A 190 8.83 -23.06 -24.16
N THR A 191 7.75 -23.24 -24.90
CA THR A 191 7.67 -24.13 -26.06
C THR A 191 7.35 -23.31 -27.30
N GLY A 192 8.08 -23.55 -28.39
CA GLY A 192 7.87 -22.93 -29.70
C GLY A 192 7.21 -23.87 -30.70
#